data_AF-A0A820KU19-F1
#
_entry.id   AF-A0A820KU19-F1
#
_cell.length_a   1.000
_cell.length_b   1.000
_cell.length_c   1.000
_cell.angle_alpha   90.00
_cell.angle_beta   90.00
_cell.angle_gamma   90.00
#
_symmetry.space_group_name_H-M   'P 1'
#
loop_
_entity.id
_entity.type
_entity.pdbx_description
1 polymer ?
#
loop_
_entity_poly.entity_id
_entity_poly.type
_entity_poly.pdbx_seq_one_letter_code
_entity_poly.pdbx_strand_id
1 'polypeptide(L)'
;MKFYAENLSIFDKTINSEIDKTLELYKKKQTATVILQLTVILEETDVGARIISEHSCLAGEDWRKRREKMENQDNLDYVLEHLDGDNIDKNILRERYNAFREIYDKLISTNLKLLNQKNEQERHLEGIISNTKIRVGKVVQKTGAIQWNYSLKTMIHEILAYIFAVWTLANTEHYNSSRGIEQAKAYLLMPHIAQVITIFRILGIGYSESKKIPLIGVIYGKKISDDLINTLVEIGTGEGKSVVIAVIACVFALIG
;
A
#
# COMPACT_ATOMS: atom_id res chain seq x y z
N MET A 1 17.32 29.91 26.07
CA MET A 1 17.04 28.93 25.00
C MET A 1 15.69 28.20 25.16
N LYS A 2 15.32 27.65 26.33
CA LYS A 2 13.99 27.03 26.55
C LYS A 2 12.78 27.90 26.20
N PHE A 3 12.81 29.19 26.57
CA PHE A 3 11.71 30.13 26.30
C PHE A 3 11.50 30.42 24.79
N TYR A 4 12.56 30.38 23.97
CA TYR A 4 12.43 30.53 22.51
C TYR A 4 11.90 29.24 21.85
N ALA A 5 12.31 28.08 22.36
CA ALA A 5 11.84 26.78 21.86
C ALA A 5 10.35 26.53 22.14
N GLU A 6 9.84 26.96 23.30
CA GLU A 6 8.41 26.85 23.63
C GLU A 6 7.54 27.80 22.78
N ASN A 7 8.02 29.00 22.49
CA ASN A 7 7.30 29.98 21.66
C ASN A 7 7.32 29.63 20.16
N LEU A 8 8.38 29.01 19.64
CA LEU A 8 8.43 28.50 18.25
C LEU A 8 7.25 27.57 17.95
N SER A 9 6.88 26.69 18.89
CA SER A 9 5.75 25.77 18.72
C SER A 9 4.38 26.45 18.61
N ILE A 10 4.24 27.64 19.21
CA ILE A 10 3.01 28.44 19.16
C ILE A 10 2.93 29.16 17.82
N PHE A 11 4.04 29.76 17.36
CA PHE A 11 4.10 30.39 16.04
C PHE A 11 3.89 29.38 14.92
N ASP A 12 4.50 28.19 15.00
CA ASP A 12 4.31 27.12 14.01
C ASP A 12 2.83 26.73 13.89
N LYS A 13 2.11 26.57 15.01
CA LYS A 13 0.67 26.27 15.00
C LYS A 13 -0.15 27.39 14.36
N THR A 14 0.13 28.64 14.69
CA THR A 14 -0.60 29.78 14.14
C THR A 14 -0.33 29.95 12.64
N ILE A 15 0.93 29.85 12.22
CA ILE A 15 1.34 29.93 10.82
C ILE A 15 0.70 28.80 10.02
N ASN A 16 0.81 27.56 10.49
CA ASN A 16 0.23 26.41 9.79
C ASN A 16 -1.30 26.53 9.68
N SER A 17 -1.97 27.02 10.73
CA SER A 17 -3.41 27.26 10.69
C SER A 17 -3.81 28.32 9.67
N GLU A 18 -3.04 29.39 9.51
CA GLU A 18 -3.32 30.42 8.49
C GLU A 18 -3.02 29.92 7.07
N ILE A 19 -1.98 29.10 6.89
CA ILE A 19 -1.70 28.43 5.62
C ILE A 19 -2.86 27.49 5.26
N ASP A 20 -3.32 26.65 6.20
CA ASP A 20 -4.45 25.74 5.99
C ASP A 20 -5.72 26.50 5.58
N LYS A 21 -6.08 27.56 6.31
CA LYS A 21 -7.24 28.41 5.98
C LYS A 21 -7.12 28.99 4.57
N THR A 22 -5.94 29.48 4.22
CA THR A 22 -5.70 30.10 2.90
C THR A 22 -5.83 29.07 1.78
N LEU A 23 -5.22 27.89 1.94
CA LEU A 23 -5.28 26.80 0.98
C LEU A 23 -6.71 26.23 0.85
N GLU A 24 -7.46 26.11 1.94
CA GLU A 24 -8.86 25.71 1.90
C GLU A 24 -9.74 26.73 1.16
N LEU A 25 -9.55 28.03 1.43
CA LEU A 25 -10.26 29.09 0.72
C LEU A 25 -9.93 29.09 -0.77
N TYR A 26 -8.67 28.85 -1.10
CA TYR A 26 -8.21 28.74 -2.49
C TYR A 26 -8.84 27.53 -3.18
N LYS A 27 -8.83 26.35 -2.54
CA LYS A 27 -9.46 25.11 -3.04
C LYS A 27 -10.97 25.23 -3.23
N LYS A 28 -11.68 25.93 -2.34
CA LYS A 28 -13.13 26.17 -2.46
C LYS A 28 -13.50 27.08 -3.63
N LYS A 29 -12.61 27.98 -4.02
CA LYS A 29 -12.86 29.00 -5.06
C LYS A 29 -12.41 28.57 -6.46
N GLN A 30 -11.64 27.51 -6.58
CA GLN A 30 -10.94 27.17 -7.81
C GLN A 30 -11.20 25.73 -8.24
N THR A 31 -10.98 25.45 -9.53
CA THR A 31 -11.06 24.09 -10.07
C THR A 31 -9.81 23.29 -9.69
N ALA A 32 -9.90 21.95 -9.75
CA ALA A 32 -8.78 21.07 -9.42
C ALA A 32 -7.52 21.32 -10.29
N THR A 33 -7.69 21.83 -11.51
CA THR A 33 -6.58 22.25 -12.39
C THR A 33 -5.75 23.40 -11.82
N VAL A 34 -6.38 24.34 -11.12
CA VAL A 34 -5.70 25.50 -10.53
C VAL A 34 -4.92 25.10 -9.28
N ILE A 35 -5.39 24.10 -8.52
CA ILE A 35 -4.62 23.51 -7.41
C ILE A 35 -3.35 22.85 -7.94
N LEU A 36 -3.43 22.16 -9.08
CA LEU A 36 -2.26 21.55 -9.72
C LEU A 36 -1.25 22.60 -10.20
N GLN A 37 -1.70 23.76 -10.67
CA GLN A 37 -0.80 24.87 -11.01
C GLN A 37 -0.11 25.46 -9.77
N LEU A 38 -0.85 25.60 -8.66
CA LEU A 38 -0.29 26.07 -7.41
C LEU A 38 0.79 25.12 -6.89
N THR A 39 0.57 23.80 -6.95
CA THR A 39 1.58 22.84 -6.51
C THR A 39 2.83 22.91 -7.37
N VAL A 40 2.72 23.03 -8.69
CA VAL A 40 3.88 23.23 -9.58
C VAL A 40 4.72 24.45 -9.15
N ILE A 41 4.08 25.57 -8.79
CA ILE A 41 4.80 26.78 -8.33
C ILE A 41 5.47 26.57 -6.97
N LEU A 42 4.75 25.98 -6.01
CA LEU A 42 5.28 25.73 -4.66
C LEU A 42 6.53 24.83 -4.70
N GLU A 43 6.58 23.90 -5.64
CA GLU A 43 7.69 22.95 -5.79
C GLU A 43 9.02 23.57 -6.18
N GLU A 44 9.03 24.80 -6.71
CA GLU A 44 10.25 25.50 -7.08
C GLU A 44 11.11 25.85 -5.84
N THR A 45 10.57 25.69 -4.63
CA THR A 45 11.25 26.04 -3.38
C THR A 45 11.14 24.94 -2.33
N ASP A 46 12.16 24.82 -1.47
CA ASP A 46 12.15 23.88 -0.33
C ASP A 46 10.98 24.16 0.62
N VAL A 47 10.65 25.44 0.82
CA VAL A 47 9.53 25.85 1.68
C VAL A 47 8.20 25.41 1.07
N GLY A 48 7.98 25.61 -0.22
CA GLY A 48 6.76 25.18 -0.87
C GLY A 48 6.64 23.65 -0.98
N ALA A 49 7.75 22.92 -1.15
CA ALA A 49 7.76 21.47 -1.04
C ALA A 49 7.34 20.99 0.37
N ARG A 50 7.77 21.68 1.43
CA ARG A 50 7.29 21.40 2.80
C ARG A 50 5.81 21.69 2.96
N ILE A 51 5.32 22.81 2.44
CA ILE A 51 3.89 23.15 2.45
C ILE A 51 3.05 22.05 1.78
N ILE A 52 3.50 21.52 0.64
CA ILE A 52 2.81 20.41 -0.02
C ILE A 52 2.75 19.16 0.86
N SER A 53 3.85 18.83 1.55
CA SER A 53 3.94 17.61 2.38
C SER A 53 3.25 17.69 3.74
N GLU A 54 3.13 18.89 4.32
CA GLU A 54 2.68 19.10 5.70
C GLU A 54 1.17 19.42 5.77
N HIS A 55 0.55 19.88 4.68
CA HIS A 55 -0.83 20.36 4.67
C HIS A 55 -1.80 19.40 3.96
N SER A 56 -2.81 18.92 4.69
CA SER A 56 -3.78 17.88 4.25
C SER A 56 -4.54 18.24 2.97
N CYS A 57 -4.78 19.53 2.75
CA CYS A 57 -5.47 20.03 1.56
C CYS A 57 -4.72 19.70 0.24
N LEU A 58 -3.39 19.55 0.30
CA LEU A 58 -2.49 19.24 -0.81
C LEU A 58 -1.99 17.78 -0.78
N ALA A 59 -2.40 16.97 0.21
CA ALA A 59 -1.92 15.59 0.37
C ALA A 59 -2.13 14.70 -0.88
N GLY A 60 -3.19 14.96 -1.66
CA GLY A 60 -3.43 14.27 -2.93
C GLY A 60 -2.36 14.55 -3.99
N GLU A 61 -1.85 15.78 -4.04
CA GLU A 61 -0.79 16.19 -4.97
C GLU A 61 0.58 15.67 -4.51
N ASP A 62 0.87 15.74 -3.21
CA ASP A 62 2.06 15.11 -2.61
C ASP A 62 2.10 13.61 -2.95
N TRP A 63 0.97 12.92 -2.79
CA TRP A 63 0.85 11.51 -3.16
C TRP A 63 1.06 11.26 -4.65
N ARG A 64 0.38 12.02 -5.53
CA ARG A 64 0.55 11.91 -6.99
C ARG A 64 2.02 12.01 -7.36
N LYS A 65 2.73 12.99 -6.81
CA LYS A 65 4.15 13.22 -7.06
C LYS A 65 5.03 12.07 -6.58
N ARG A 66 4.77 11.55 -5.37
CA ARG A 66 5.52 10.40 -4.86
C ARG A 66 5.36 9.20 -5.79
N ARG A 67 4.15 8.97 -6.30
CA ARG A 67 3.88 7.92 -7.29
C ARG A 67 4.65 8.15 -8.59
N GLU A 68 4.65 9.36 -9.14
CA GLU A 68 5.43 9.68 -10.35
C GLU A 68 6.93 9.41 -10.17
N LYS A 69 7.50 9.78 -9.01
CA LYS A 69 8.90 9.47 -8.68
C LYS A 69 9.17 7.97 -8.49
N MET A 70 8.14 7.19 -8.19
CA MET A 70 8.20 5.75 -7.93
C MET A 70 7.75 4.91 -9.13
N GLU A 71 7.68 5.48 -10.34
CA GLU A 71 7.17 4.79 -11.54
C GLU A 71 7.95 3.50 -11.87
N ASN A 72 9.28 3.49 -11.75
CA ASN A 72 10.09 2.27 -11.93
C ASN A 72 9.79 1.19 -10.89
N GLN A 73 9.27 1.62 -9.76
CA GLN A 73 9.05 0.86 -8.55
C GLN A 73 7.64 0.17 -8.65
N ASP A 74 6.76 0.71 -9.50
CA ASP A 74 5.54 0.07 -10.02
C ASP A 74 5.83 -1.01 -11.09
N ASN A 75 7.09 -1.30 -11.42
CA ASN A 75 7.47 -2.39 -12.30
C ASN A 75 7.89 -3.64 -11.50
N LEU A 76 7.12 -4.73 -11.65
CA LEU A 76 7.37 -5.99 -10.96
C LEU A 76 8.73 -6.59 -11.32
N ASP A 77 9.14 -6.54 -12.59
CA ASP A 77 10.41 -7.12 -13.01
C ASP A 77 11.58 -6.34 -12.43
N TYR A 78 11.49 -5.01 -12.41
CA TYR A 78 12.48 -4.16 -11.73
C TYR A 78 12.61 -4.51 -10.25
N VAL A 79 11.49 -4.62 -9.52
CA VAL A 79 11.50 -4.98 -8.09
C VAL A 79 12.08 -6.36 -7.86
N LEU A 80 11.70 -7.34 -8.68
CA LEU A 80 12.23 -8.70 -8.57
C LEU A 80 13.71 -8.77 -8.91
N GLU A 81 14.20 -8.03 -9.90
CA GLU A 81 15.61 -7.98 -10.27
C GLU A 81 16.48 -7.43 -9.13
N HIS A 82 16.03 -6.35 -8.48
CA HIS A 82 16.74 -5.69 -7.37
C HIS A 82 16.51 -6.34 -6.01
N LEU A 83 15.68 -7.38 -5.94
CA LEU A 83 15.51 -8.18 -4.72
C LEU A 83 16.71 -9.11 -4.53
N ASP A 84 17.40 -8.92 -3.41
CA ASP A 84 18.55 -9.70 -2.96
C ASP A 84 18.26 -10.48 -1.66
N GLY A 85 19.04 -11.53 -1.41
CA GLY A 85 18.96 -12.40 -0.23
C GLY A 85 18.82 -13.89 -0.54
N ASP A 86 18.67 -14.67 0.54
CA ASP A 86 18.76 -16.12 0.44
C ASP A 86 17.47 -16.80 -0.01
N ASN A 87 17.64 -17.90 -0.75
CA ASN A 87 16.59 -18.86 -1.12
C ASN A 87 15.35 -18.20 -1.77
N ILE A 88 15.58 -17.12 -2.53
CA ILE A 88 14.51 -16.37 -3.22
C ILE A 88 14.07 -17.12 -4.46
N ASP A 89 12.78 -17.44 -4.51
CA ASP A 89 12.10 -17.90 -5.71
C ASP A 89 11.32 -16.75 -6.37
N LYS A 90 11.98 -16.03 -7.28
CA LYS A 90 11.39 -14.90 -8.01
C LYS A 90 10.17 -15.30 -8.86
N ASN A 91 10.08 -16.57 -9.30
CA ASN A 91 8.93 -17.05 -10.08
C ASN A 91 7.69 -17.22 -9.21
N ILE A 92 7.82 -17.82 -8.02
CA ILE A 92 6.71 -17.92 -7.06
C ILE A 92 6.22 -16.52 -6.65
N LEU A 93 7.15 -15.59 -6.39
CA LEU A 93 6.79 -14.22 -6.05
C LEU A 93 6.03 -13.53 -7.19
N ARG A 94 6.48 -13.69 -8.44
CA ARG A 94 5.80 -13.16 -9.64
C ARG A 94 4.39 -13.72 -9.77
N GLU A 95 4.24 -15.04 -9.72
CA GLU A 95 2.92 -15.70 -9.82
C GLU A 95 1.96 -15.23 -8.73
N ARG A 96 2.44 -15.16 -7.48
CA ARG A 96 1.62 -14.73 -6.34
C ARG A 96 1.26 -13.25 -6.42
N TYR A 97 2.17 -12.40 -6.90
CA TYR A 97 1.90 -10.99 -7.10
C TYR A 97 0.87 -10.78 -8.22
N ASN A 98 0.98 -11.49 -9.34
CA ASN A 98 0.03 -11.39 -10.44
C ASN A 98 -1.39 -11.82 -10.00
N ALA A 99 -1.49 -12.91 -9.23
CA ALA A 99 -2.77 -13.35 -8.66
C ALA A 99 -3.35 -12.31 -7.67
N PHE A 100 -2.51 -11.73 -6.81
CA PHE A 100 -2.91 -10.60 -5.97
C PHE A 100 -3.44 -9.43 -6.80
N ARG A 101 -2.70 -9.04 -7.85
CA ARG A 101 -2.98 -7.86 -8.66
C ARG A 101 -4.29 -7.99 -9.42
N GLU A 102 -4.57 -9.17 -9.98
CA GLU A 102 -5.83 -9.47 -10.67
C GLU A 102 -7.03 -9.27 -9.76
N ILE A 103 -6.99 -9.83 -8.54
CA ILE A 103 -8.08 -9.70 -7.56
C ILE A 103 -8.22 -8.25 -7.13
N TYR A 104 -7.11 -7.60 -6.81
CA TYR A 104 -7.09 -6.21 -6.35
C TYR A 104 -7.66 -5.25 -7.42
N ASP A 105 -7.19 -5.32 -8.67
CA ASP A 105 -7.66 -4.45 -9.75
C ASP A 105 -9.15 -4.66 -10.05
N LYS A 106 -9.63 -5.91 -9.94
CA LYS A 106 -11.06 -6.22 -10.04
C LYS A 106 -11.86 -5.56 -8.91
N LEU A 107 -11.41 -5.66 -7.66
CA LEU A 107 -12.06 -5.02 -6.51
C LEU A 107 -12.11 -3.50 -6.67
N ILE A 108 -11.00 -2.86 -7.05
CA ILE A 108 -10.94 -1.42 -7.25
C ILE A 108 -11.86 -0.98 -8.39
N SER A 109 -11.76 -1.61 -9.57
CA SER A 109 -12.54 -1.21 -10.75
C SER A 109 -14.05 -1.39 -10.55
N THR A 110 -14.49 -2.47 -9.91
CA THR A 110 -15.91 -2.68 -9.59
C THR A 110 -16.42 -1.62 -8.62
N ASN A 111 -15.69 -1.31 -7.55
CA ASN A 111 -16.17 -0.38 -6.53
C ASN A 111 -16.08 1.08 -6.97
N LEU A 112 -15.06 1.47 -7.73
CA LEU A 112 -14.98 2.81 -8.32
C LEU A 112 -16.12 3.07 -9.31
N LYS A 113 -16.55 2.07 -10.08
CA LYS A 113 -17.74 2.18 -10.95
C LYS A 113 -19.02 2.45 -10.14
N LEU A 114 -19.19 1.78 -9.00
CA LEU A 114 -20.34 1.97 -8.13
C LEU A 114 -20.34 3.37 -7.47
N LEU A 115 -19.16 3.83 -7.03
CA LEU A 115 -18.97 5.19 -6.48
C LEU A 115 -19.23 6.32 -7.49
N ASN A 116 -19.19 6.02 -8.79
CA ASN A 116 -19.56 6.98 -9.84
C ASN A 116 -21.07 7.03 -10.10
N GLN A 117 -21.82 6.01 -9.69
CA GLN A 117 -23.25 5.86 -9.97
C GLN A 117 -24.14 6.30 -8.81
N LYS A 118 -23.63 6.24 -7.57
CA LYS A 118 -24.36 6.60 -6.35
C LYS A 118 -23.50 7.57 -5.54
N ASN A 119 -24.01 8.77 -5.27
CA ASN A 119 -23.38 9.79 -4.41
C ASN A 119 -23.35 9.37 -2.92
N GLU A 120 -23.06 8.11 -2.59
CA GLU A 120 -23.00 7.58 -1.23
C GLU A 120 -21.64 6.89 -1.02
N GLN A 121 -20.67 7.58 -0.39
CA GLN A 121 -19.33 7.04 -0.14
C GLN A 121 -19.32 5.94 0.93
N GLU A 122 -20.18 6.01 1.95
CA GLU A 122 -20.10 5.17 3.14
C GLU A 122 -20.61 3.73 2.96
N ARG A 123 -21.68 3.53 2.18
CA ARG A 123 -22.33 2.19 2.06
C ARG A 123 -21.50 1.16 1.28
N HIS A 124 -20.44 1.58 0.59
CA HIS A 124 -19.65 0.68 -0.25
C HIS A 124 -18.50 -0.02 0.48
N LEU A 125 -17.96 0.58 1.54
CA LEU A 125 -16.83 -0.01 2.27
C LEU A 125 -17.27 -1.23 3.10
N GLU A 126 -18.46 -1.16 3.72
CA GLU A 126 -19.02 -2.24 4.54
C GLU A 126 -19.18 -3.55 3.76
N GLY A 127 -19.61 -3.48 2.49
CA GLY A 127 -19.75 -4.65 1.63
C GLY A 127 -18.42 -5.35 1.37
N ILE A 128 -17.33 -4.58 1.17
CA ILE A 128 -15.99 -5.13 1.00
C ILE A 128 -15.50 -5.72 2.30
N ILE A 129 -15.65 -5.01 3.43
CA ILE A 129 -15.26 -5.49 4.75
C ILE A 129 -15.96 -6.81 5.08
N SER A 130 -17.27 -6.90 4.81
CA SER A 130 -18.05 -8.13 5.01
C SER A 130 -17.53 -9.28 4.13
N ASN A 131 -17.28 -9.01 2.84
CA ASN A 131 -16.69 -10.00 1.93
C ASN A 131 -15.29 -10.46 2.38
N THR A 132 -14.45 -9.54 2.86
CA THR A 132 -13.14 -9.85 3.44
C THR A 132 -13.29 -10.81 4.62
N LYS A 133 -14.17 -10.49 5.57
CA LYS A 133 -14.46 -11.33 6.75
C LYS A 133 -14.95 -12.73 6.36
N ILE A 134 -15.88 -12.83 5.40
CA ILE A 134 -16.41 -14.12 4.93
C ILE A 134 -15.30 -14.97 4.31
N ARG A 135 -14.46 -14.39 3.45
CA ARG A 135 -13.38 -15.12 2.79
C ARG A 135 -12.33 -15.61 3.77
N VAL A 136 -11.88 -14.73 4.68
CA VAL A 136 -10.97 -15.09 5.76
C VAL A 136 -11.59 -16.16 6.67
N GLY A 137 -12.88 -16.03 7.04
CA GLY A 137 -13.58 -17.00 7.89
C GLY A 137 -13.62 -18.41 7.31
N LYS A 138 -13.75 -18.56 5.98
CA LYS A 138 -13.67 -19.87 5.30
C LYS A 138 -12.32 -20.57 5.46
N VAL A 139 -11.27 -19.80 5.71
CA VAL A 139 -9.89 -20.28 5.89
C VAL A 139 -9.67 -20.77 7.32
N VAL A 140 -10.06 -19.96 8.30
CA VAL A 140 -9.76 -20.17 9.72
C VAL A 140 -10.62 -21.29 10.33
N GLN A 141 -11.87 -21.44 9.89
CA GLN A 141 -12.84 -22.34 10.54
C GLN A 141 -12.61 -23.85 10.30
N LYS A 142 -11.68 -24.26 9.43
CA LYS A 142 -11.52 -25.69 9.09
C LYS A 142 -10.68 -26.51 10.07
N THR A 143 -9.84 -25.91 10.92
CA THR A 143 -8.78 -26.68 11.61
C THR A 143 -8.85 -26.70 13.13
N GLY A 144 -9.73 -25.92 13.78
CA GLY A 144 -9.84 -25.89 15.26
C GLY A 144 -8.61 -25.35 16.01
N ALA A 145 -7.46 -25.27 15.34
CA ALA A 145 -6.23 -24.58 15.72
C ALA A 145 -5.61 -23.94 14.46
N ILE A 146 -5.01 -22.78 14.60
CA ILE A 146 -4.40 -22.06 13.47
C ILE A 146 -3.04 -22.67 13.22
N GLN A 147 -2.96 -23.47 12.16
CA GLN A 147 -1.70 -24.02 11.68
C GLN A 147 -1.28 -23.26 10.43
N TRP A 148 -0.10 -22.65 10.52
CA TRP A 148 0.54 -22.08 9.35
C TRP A 148 0.90 -23.22 8.39
N ASN A 149 0.15 -23.34 7.29
CA ASN A 149 0.28 -24.44 6.34
C ASN A 149 0.22 -23.95 4.90
N TYR A 150 0.49 -24.85 3.95
CA TYR A 150 0.45 -24.55 2.51
C TYR A 150 -0.87 -23.89 2.08
N SER A 151 -2.01 -24.39 2.56
CA SER A 151 -3.33 -23.84 2.21
C SER A 151 -3.45 -22.37 2.63
N LEU A 152 -3.05 -22.03 3.86
CA LEU A 152 -3.07 -20.65 4.34
C LEU A 152 -2.14 -19.76 3.51
N LYS A 153 -0.89 -20.21 3.26
CA LYS A 153 0.08 -19.49 2.42
C LYS A 153 -0.46 -19.22 1.02
N THR A 154 -1.13 -20.19 0.41
CA THR A 154 -1.71 -20.02 -0.93
C THR A 154 -2.80 -18.95 -0.96
N MET A 155 -3.46 -18.61 0.16
CA MET A 155 -4.54 -17.63 0.20
C MET A 155 -4.11 -16.23 0.62
N ILE A 156 -2.87 -16.05 1.07
CA ILE A 156 -2.35 -14.73 1.49
C ILE A 156 -2.51 -13.68 0.40
N HIS A 157 -2.24 -14.01 -0.87
CA HIS A 157 -2.38 -13.06 -1.98
C HIS A 157 -3.82 -12.52 -2.10
N GLU A 158 -4.83 -13.35 -1.84
CA GLU A 158 -6.23 -12.94 -1.83
C GLU A 158 -6.55 -12.07 -0.61
N ILE A 159 -6.10 -12.47 0.59
CA ILE A 159 -6.29 -11.68 1.82
C ILE A 159 -5.68 -10.28 1.66
N LEU A 160 -4.46 -10.19 1.13
CA LEU A 160 -3.80 -8.92 0.87
C LEU A 160 -4.57 -8.06 -0.13
N ALA A 161 -5.10 -8.66 -1.21
CA ALA A 161 -5.91 -7.94 -2.19
C ALA A 161 -7.12 -7.26 -1.54
N TYR A 162 -7.79 -7.95 -0.63
CA TYR A 162 -8.92 -7.41 0.12
C TYR A 162 -8.52 -6.32 1.11
N ILE A 163 -7.46 -6.52 1.91
CA ILE A 163 -6.98 -5.51 2.86
C ILE A 163 -6.58 -4.23 2.12
N PHE A 164 -5.77 -4.36 1.07
CA PHE A 164 -5.33 -3.21 0.28
C PHE A 164 -6.46 -2.55 -0.49
N ALA A 165 -7.47 -3.30 -0.94
CA ALA A 165 -8.66 -2.71 -1.55
C ALA A 165 -9.45 -1.87 -0.55
N VAL A 166 -9.65 -2.35 0.67
CA VAL A 166 -10.29 -1.56 1.75
C VAL A 166 -9.48 -0.28 2.03
N TRP A 167 -8.16 -0.41 2.19
CA TRP A 167 -7.28 0.74 2.41
C TRP A 167 -7.35 1.76 1.27
N THR A 168 -7.25 1.31 0.02
CA THR A 168 -7.31 2.19 -1.15
C THR A 168 -8.65 2.92 -1.20
N LEU A 169 -9.76 2.21 -1.00
CA LEU A 169 -11.11 2.76 -1.15
C LEU A 169 -11.50 3.69 0.00
N ALA A 170 -11.02 3.41 1.21
CA ALA A 170 -11.17 4.29 2.36
C ALA A 170 -10.45 5.64 2.16
N ASN A 171 -9.40 5.68 1.32
CA ASN A 171 -8.59 6.87 1.05
C ASN A 171 -8.87 7.47 -0.34
N THR A 172 -10.13 7.41 -0.82
CA THR A 172 -10.53 7.93 -2.14
C THR A 172 -10.88 9.43 -2.18
N GLU A 173 -10.78 10.16 -1.06
CA GLU A 173 -11.19 11.57 -0.99
C GLU A 173 -10.48 12.44 -2.04
N HIS A 174 -9.17 12.25 -2.19
CA HIS A 174 -8.37 12.96 -3.20
C HIS A 174 -8.75 12.56 -4.63
N TYR A 175 -8.91 11.26 -4.90
CA TYR A 175 -9.41 10.75 -6.18
C TYR A 175 -10.78 11.33 -6.56
N ASN A 176 -11.68 11.45 -5.59
CA ASN A 176 -13.01 12.01 -5.82
C ASN A 176 -12.96 13.52 -6.09
N SER A 177 -12.03 14.23 -5.44
CA SER A 177 -11.79 15.67 -5.65
C SER A 177 -11.14 15.99 -7.00
N SER A 178 -10.42 15.03 -7.59
CA SER A 178 -9.73 15.16 -8.88
C SER A 178 -10.52 14.57 -10.06
N ARG A 179 -11.82 14.27 -9.88
CA ARG A 179 -12.69 13.73 -10.95
C ARG A 179 -12.74 14.70 -12.14
N GLY A 180 -12.46 14.19 -13.35
CA GLY A 180 -12.45 14.99 -14.58
C GLY A 180 -11.06 15.43 -15.06
N ILE A 181 -9.99 15.16 -14.29
CA ILE A 181 -8.60 15.32 -14.75
C ILE A 181 -8.15 13.99 -15.39
N GLU A 182 -7.52 14.05 -16.58
CA GLU A 182 -6.76 12.91 -17.12
C GLU A 182 -5.74 12.48 -16.06
N GLN A 183 -5.68 11.19 -15.71
CA GLN A 183 -4.88 10.63 -14.59
C GLN A 183 -5.53 10.60 -13.20
N ALA A 184 -6.86 10.72 -13.05
CA ALA A 184 -7.52 10.58 -11.74
C ALA A 184 -7.03 9.36 -10.91
N LYS A 185 -6.70 8.21 -11.55
CA LYS A 185 -6.13 7.04 -10.88
C LYS A 185 -4.80 7.29 -10.13
N ALA A 186 -4.01 8.27 -10.53
CA ALA A 186 -2.75 8.63 -9.86
C ALA A 186 -2.98 9.14 -8.43
N TYR A 187 -4.19 9.65 -8.14
CA TYR A 187 -4.60 10.11 -6.82
C TYR A 187 -5.11 8.99 -5.90
N LEU A 188 -5.21 7.75 -6.38
CA LEU A 188 -5.56 6.61 -5.52
C LEU A 188 -4.35 6.22 -4.67
N LEU A 189 -4.56 6.07 -3.37
CA LEU A 189 -3.56 5.51 -2.46
C LEU A 189 -3.50 3.99 -2.65
N MET A 190 -2.60 3.51 -3.51
CA MET A 190 -2.47 2.09 -3.87
C MET A 190 -1.19 1.50 -3.27
N PRO A 191 -1.16 0.19 -3.00
CA PRO A 191 0.05 -0.45 -2.50
C PRO A 191 1.14 -0.46 -3.56
N HIS A 192 2.36 -0.22 -3.10
CA HIS A 192 3.55 -0.33 -3.92
C HIS A 192 3.96 -1.79 -4.08
N ILE A 193 4.54 -2.18 -5.23
CA ILE A 193 4.90 -3.58 -5.51
C ILE A 193 5.87 -4.13 -4.46
N ALA A 194 6.91 -3.37 -4.13
CA ALA A 194 7.89 -3.78 -3.13
C ALA A 194 7.26 -4.02 -1.74
N GLN A 195 6.18 -3.29 -1.38
CA GLN A 195 5.46 -3.54 -0.13
C GLN A 195 4.80 -4.93 -0.15
N VAL A 196 4.10 -5.26 -1.24
CA VAL A 196 3.43 -6.56 -1.40
C VAL A 196 4.44 -7.71 -1.40
N ILE A 197 5.53 -7.57 -2.17
CA ILE A 197 6.61 -8.57 -2.21
C ILE A 197 7.26 -8.73 -0.84
N THR A 198 7.49 -7.64 -0.11
CA THR A 198 8.03 -7.71 1.25
C THR A 198 7.10 -8.46 2.19
N ILE A 199 5.79 -8.19 2.13
CA ILE A 199 4.81 -8.91 2.94
C ILE A 199 4.81 -10.41 2.59
N PHE A 200 4.88 -10.76 1.31
CA PHE A 200 5.05 -12.17 0.91
C PHE A 200 6.29 -12.80 1.54
N ARG A 201 7.43 -12.11 1.51
CA ARG A 201 8.67 -12.61 2.10
C ARG A 201 8.58 -12.77 3.61
N ILE A 202 7.92 -11.86 4.32
CA ILE A 202 7.73 -11.98 5.78
C ILE A 202 6.78 -13.14 6.11
N LEU A 203 5.75 -13.35 5.29
CA LEU A 203 4.79 -14.44 5.44
C LEU A 203 5.29 -15.77 4.83
N GLY A 204 6.60 -15.92 4.60
CA GLY A 204 7.18 -17.19 4.15
C GLY A 204 6.77 -17.62 2.74
N ILE A 205 6.42 -16.69 1.87
CA ILE A 205 6.12 -16.92 0.44
C ILE A 205 7.35 -16.60 -0.41
N GLY A 206 7.59 -17.43 -1.42
CA GLY A 206 8.72 -17.26 -2.32
C GLY A 206 10.04 -17.80 -1.77
N TYR A 207 10.00 -18.66 -0.74
CA TYR A 207 11.16 -19.43 -0.29
C TYR A 207 11.15 -20.81 -0.93
N SER A 208 12.30 -21.17 -1.49
CA SER A 208 12.53 -22.54 -1.95
C SER A 208 13.63 -23.20 -1.13
N GLU A 209 13.32 -24.33 -0.53
CA GLU A 209 14.33 -25.19 0.06
C GLU A 209 14.89 -26.12 -1.01
N SER A 210 16.21 -26.09 -1.18
CA SER A 210 16.94 -27.13 -1.90
C SER A 210 17.44 -28.15 -0.87
N LYS A 211 16.88 -29.37 -0.87
CA LYS A 211 17.45 -30.44 -0.06
C LYS A 211 18.71 -30.95 -0.75
N LYS A 212 19.88 -30.60 -0.20
CA LYS A 212 21.15 -31.25 -0.56
C LYS A 212 21.28 -32.55 0.24
N ILE A 213 21.34 -33.69 -0.44
CA ILE A 213 21.72 -34.95 0.21
C ILE A 213 23.26 -34.96 0.31
N PRO A 214 23.85 -35.00 1.53
CA PRO A 214 25.29 -34.80 1.73
C PRO A 214 26.18 -35.84 1.01
N LEU A 215 25.63 -37.01 0.67
CA LEU A 215 26.42 -38.14 0.17
C LEU A 215 26.60 -38.23 -1.35
N ILE A 216 25.76 -37.57 -2.16
CA ILE A 216 25.72 -37.84 -3.62
C ILE A 216 25.86 -36.56 -4.46
N GLY A 217 25.85 -35.36 -3.87
CA GLY A 217 26.00 -34.10 -4.63
C GLY A 217 24.87 -33.81 -5.61
N VAL A 218 23.85 -34.67 -5.68
CA VAL A 218 22.67 -34.51 -6.53
C VAL A 218 21.61 -33.72 -5.78
N ILE A 219 21.21 -32.58 -6.34
CA ILE A 219 20.12 -31.73 -5.85
C ILE A 219 18.82 -32.28 -6.44
N TYR A 220 17.98 -32.92 -5.61
CA TYR A 220 16.62 -33.28 -6.01
C TYR A 220 15.61 -32.32 -5.39
N GLY A 221 14.79 -31.73 -6.26
CA GLY A 221 13.52 -31.10 -5.90
C GLY A 221 13.65 -29.74 -5.21
N LYS A 222 13.10 -28.71 -5.87
CA LYS A 222 12.78 -27.43 -5.24
C LYS A 222 11.53 -27.65 -4.39
N LYS A 223 11.66 -27.83 -3.08
CA LYS A 223 10.48 -27.89 -2.20
C LYS A 223 10.12 -26.46 -1.80
N ILE A 224 8.88 -26.06 -2.02
CA ILE A 224 8.37 -24.80 -1.45
C ILE A 224 8.37 -24.99 0.06
N SER A 225 9.01 -24.09 0.80
CA SER A 225 8.99 -24.17 2.26
C SER A 225 7.57 -23.90 2.75
N ASP A 226 7.04 -24.78 3.59
CA ASP A 226 5.71 -24.62 4.20
C ASP A 226 5.77 -23.87 5.54
N ASP A 227 6.98 -23.66 6.06
CA ASP A 227 7.21 -23.08 7.38
C ASP A 227 7.22 -21.55 7.35
N LEU A 228 6.82 -20.93 8.45
CA LEU A 228 7.06 -19.50 8.66
C LEU A 228 8.53 -19.34 9.08
N ILE A 229 9.29 -18.59 8.29
CA ILE A 229 10.74 -18.44 8.50
C ILE A 229 11.00 -17.08 9.13
N ASN A 230 11.84 -17.06 10.16
CA ASN A 230 12.36 -15.82 10.72
C ASN A 230 13.13 -15.07 9.64
N THR A 231 12.64 -13.89 9.28
CA THR A 231 13.11 -13.15 8.13
C THR A 231 13.39 -11.70 8.53
N LEU A 232 14.54 -11.22 8.08
CA LEU A 232 14.92 -9.82 8.17
C LEU A 232 14.77 -9.24 6.76
N VAL A 233 13.93 -8.23 6.63
CA VAL A 233 13.75 -7.53 5.36
C VAL A 233 14.16 -6.07 5.54
N GLU A 234 15.04 -5.62 4.66
CA GLU A 234 15.39 -4.21 4.53
C GLU A 234 14.50 -3.57 3.46
N ILE A 235 13.92 -2.43 3.81
CA ILE A 235 13.09 -1.62 2.93
C ILE A 235 13.72 -0.22 2.92
N GLY A 236 13.75 0.47 1.79
CA GLY A 236 14.26 1.84 1.71
C GLY A 236 13.45 2.83 2.54
N THR A 237 14.06 3.97 2.86
CA THR A 237 13.34 5.08 3.50
C THR A 237 12.31 5.66 2.53
N GLY A 238 11.08 5.92 3.01
CA GLY A 238 10.01 6.47 2.19
C GLY A 238 9.17 5.44 1.42
N GLU A 239 9.56 4.16 1.40
CA GLU A 239 8.82 3.11 0.67
C GLU A 239 7.62 2.53 1.44
N GLY A 240 7.32 3.07 2.63
CA GLY A 240 6.13 2.72 3.41
C GLY A 240 6.27 1.49 4.32
N LYS A 241 7.37 1.39 5.09
CA LYS A 241 7.57 0.31 6.08
C LYS A 241 6.41 0.17 7.08
N SER A 242 5.82 1.30 7.49
CA SER A 242 4.64 1.33 8.36
C SER A 242 3.43 0.64 7.73
N VAL A 243 3.22 0.79 6.42
CA VAL A 243 2.13 0.13 5.68
C VAL A 243 2.34 -1.39 5.70
N VAL A 244 3.56 -1.85 5.44
CA VAL A 244 3.92 -3.28 5.51
C VAL A 244 3.59 -3.87 6.87
N ILE A 245 4.05 -3.23 7.96
CA ILE A 245 3.80 -3.70 9.33
C ILE A 245 2.30 -3.70 9.65
N ALA A 246 1.58 -2.64 9.30
CA ALA A 246 0.14 -2.53 9.55
C ALA A 246 -0.63 -3.64 8.83
N VAL A 247 -0.29 -3.92 7.56
CA VAL A 247 -0.96 -4.96 6.78
C VAL A 247 -0.65 -6.35 7.31
N ILE A 248 0.59 -6.61 7.72
CA ILE A 248 0.97 -7.88 8.37
C ILE A 248 0.19 -8.08 9.66
N ALA A 249 0.06 -7.03 10.48
CA ALA A 249 -0.76 -7.07 11.70
C ALA A 249 -2.23 -7.35 11.37
N CYS A 250 -2.79 -6.75 10.31
CA CYS A 250 -4.13 -7.07 9.84
C CYS A 250 -4.26 -8.52 9.39
N VAL A 251 -3.28 -9.06 8.65
CA VAL A 251 -3.28 -10.47 8.23
C VAL A 251 -3.31 -11.37 9.46
N PHE A 252 -2.42 -11.16 10.43
CA PHE A 252 -2.37 -11.95 11.66
C PHE A 252 -3.69 -11.85 12.46
N ALA A 253 -4.21 -10.64 12.66
CA ALA A 253 -5.46 -10.44 13.38
C ALA A 253 -6.68 -11.07 12.68
N LEU A 254 -6.66 -11.14 11.34
CA LEU A 254 -7.73 -11.76 10.55
C LEU A 254 -7.68 -13.29 10.64
N ILE A 255 -6.49 -13.88 10.65
CA ILE A 255 -6.33 -15.33 10.70
C ILE A 255 -6.48 -15.90 12.12
N GLY A 256 -6.26 -15.09 13.16
CA GLY A 256 -6.48 -15.40 14.58
C GLY A 256 -5.20 -15.40 15.40
#